data_AF-A0A4R0MYF1-F1
#
_entry.id   AF-A0A4R0MYF1-F1
#
_cell.length_a   1.000
_cell.length_b   1.000
_cell.length_c   1.000
_cell.angle_alpha   90.00
_cell.angle_beta   90.00
_cell.angle_gamma   90.00
#
_symmetry.space_group_name_H-M   'P 1'
#
loop_
_entity.id
_entity.type
_entity.pdbx_description
1 polymer ?
#
loop_
_entity_poly.entity_id
_entity_poly.type
_entity_poly.pdbx_seq_one_letter_code
_entity_poly.pdbx_strand_id
1 'polypeptide(L)'
;MKELELLLEELKEALKQKEQAIELREEPSSANTTSLINNRKADIEGFEKAISLVTKDPYSKNIIIDNFKIEVKKIKERIEEIR
;
A
#
# COMPACT_ATOMS: atom_id res chain seq x y z
N MET A 1 1.66 13.13 -11.96
CA MET A 1 1.12 11.82 -12.38
C MET A 1 0.02 11.43 -11.39
N LYS A 2 -1.03 12.26 -11.33
CA LYS A 2 -1.94 12.40 -10.18
C LYS A 2 -2.69 11.13 -9.81
N GLU A 3 -2.99 10.27 -10.79
CA GLU A 3 -3.61 8.96 -10.54
C GLU A 3 -2.75 8.03 -9.69
N LEU A 4 -1.43 7.99 -9.91
CA LEU A 4 -0.56 7.15 -9.10
C LEU A 4 -0.44 7.67 -7.65
N GLU A 5 -0.44 8.99 -7.48
CA GLU A 5 -0.44 9.63 -6.16
C GLU A 5 -1.73 9.30 -5.40
N LEU A 6 -2.89 9.33 -6.07
CA LEU A 6 -4.16 8.89 -5.46
C LEU A 6 -4.11 7.42 -5.04
N LEU A 7 -3.57 6.54 -5.87
CA LEU A 7 -3.39 5.13 -5.53
C LEU A 7 -2.48 4.91 -4.32
N LEU A 8 -1.43 5.71 -4.18
CA LEU A 8 -0.54 5.67 -3.02
C LEU A 8 -1.26 6.11 -1.74
N GLU A 9 -2.02 7.20 -1.81
CA GLU A 9 -2.79 7.70 -0.66
C GLU A 9 -3.85 6.68 -0.23
N GLU A 10 -4.52 6.01 -1.17
CA GLU A 10 -5.44 4.91 -0.87
C GLU A 10 -4.76 3.75 -0.12
N LEU A 11 -3.51 3.41 -0.46
CA LEU A 11 -2.76 2.37 0.24
C LEU A 11 -2.38 2.79 1.66
N LYS A 12 -1.91 4.03 1.83
CA LYS A 12 -1.57 4.61 3.13
C LYS A 12 -2.80 4.65 4.04
N GLU A 13 -3.95 5.06 3.50
CA GLU A 13 -5.21 5.11 4.23
C GLU A 13 -5.69 3.72 4.64
N ALA A 14 -5.67 2.73 3.72
CA ALA A 14 -6.05 1.35 4.03
C ALA A 14 -5.18 0.75 5.14
N LEU A 15 -3.85 0.93 5.08
CA LEU A 15 -2.96 0.43 6.11
C LEU A 15 -3.22 1.11 7.46
N LYS A 16 -3.42 2.44 7.46
CA LYS A 16 -3.72 3.20 8.67
C LYS A 16 -5.03 2.75 9.32
N GLN A 17 -6.09 2.57 8.52
CA GLN A 17 -7.37 2.05 9.02
C GLN A 17 -7.20 0.66 9.63
N LYS A 18 -6.36 -0.19 9.03
CA LYS A 18 -6.06 -1.52 9.56
C LYS A 18 -5.26 -1.46 10.87
N GLU A 19 -4.24 -0.62 10.95
CA GLU A 19 -3.48 -0.38 12.18
C GLU A 19 -4.40 0.07 13.32
N GLN A 20 -5.28 1.04 13.07
CA GLN A 20 -6.26 1.50 14.05
C GLN A 20 -7.24 0.40 14.46
N ALA A 21 -7.72 -0.40 13.50
CA ALA A 21 -8.62 -1.51 13.79
C ALA A 21 -7.96 -2.61 14.63
N ILE A 22 -6.64 -2.79 14.52
CA ILE A 22 -5.85 -3.72 15.34
C ILE A 22 -5.63 -3.12 16.73
N GLU A 23 -5.25 -1.84 16.83
CA GLU A 23 -5.07 -1.14 18.11
C GLU A 23 -6.34 -1.09 18.97
N LEU A 24 -7.51 -1.01 18.32
CA LEU A 24 -8.82 -1.04 18.99
C LEU A 24 -9.25 -2.43 19.45
N ARG A 25 -8.63 -3.50 18.97
CA ARG A 25 -8.82 -4.83 19.56
C ARG A 25 -8.06 -4.80 20.88
N GLU A 26 -8.76 -4.95 22.00
CA GLU A 26 -8.18 -4.97 23.35
C GLU A 26 -7.20 -6.16 23.60
N GLU A 27 -6.81 -6.88 22.54
CA GLU A 27 -5.83 -7.94 22.55
C GLU A 27 -4.44 -7.38 22.18
N PRO A 28 -3.37 -7.76 22.90
CA PRO A 28 -2.02 -7.32 22.56
C PRO A 28 -1.66 -7.78 21.15
N SER A 29 -1.32 -6.82 20.28
CA SER A 29 -0.84 -7.09 18.92
C SER A 29 0.32 -8.08 18.95
N SER A 30 0.16 -9.19 18.25
CA SER A 30 1.20 -10.22 18.21
C SER A 30 2.46 -9.70 17.49
N ALA A 31 3.62 -10.27 17.81
CA ALA A 31 4.86 -9.97 17.08
C ALA A 31 4.70 -10.25 15.56
N ASN A 32 3.86 -11.22 15.20
CA ASN A 32 3.51 -11.53 13.82
C ASN A 32 2.69 -10.41 13.16
N THR A 33 1.67 -9.90 13.85
CA THR A 33 0.82 -8.79 13.39
C THR A 33 1.67 -7.53 13.16
N THR A 34 2.58 -7.22 14.09
CA THR A 34 3.54 -6.11 13.95
C THR A 34 4.47 -6.31 12.75
N SER A 35 4.98 -7.53 12.54
CA SER A 35 5.82 -7.86 11.37
C SER A 35 5.06 -7.68 10.05
N LEU A 36 3.80 -8.12 9.98
CA LEU A 36 2.96 -7.96 8.80
C LEU A 36 2.72 -6.48 8.47
N ILE A 37 2.41 -5.65 9.47
CA ILE A 37 2.26 -4.20 9.30
C ILE A 37 3.55 -3.59 8.73
N ASN A 38 4.71 -3.90 9.32
CA ASN A 38 5.99 -3.38 8.84
C ASN A 38 6.30 -3.82 7.41
N ASN A 39 5.98 -5.07 7.06
CA ASN A 39 6.10 -5.54 5.68
C ASN A 39 5.18 -4.78 4.72
N ARG A 40 3.98 -4.38 5.14
CA ARG A 40 3.10 -3.54 4.31
C ARG A 40 3.62 -2.12 4.16
N LYS A 41 4.20 -1.53 5.22
CA LYS A 41 4.87 -0.21 5.13
C LYS A 41 5.99 -0.23 4.09
N ALA A 42 6.83 -1.27 4.12
CA ALA A 42 7.90 -1.45 3.15
C ALA A 42 7.38 -1.59 1.70
N ASP A 43 6.29 -2.34 1.48
CA ASP A 43 5.66 -2.44 0.16
C ASP A 43 5.16 -1.07 -0.35
N ILE A 44 4.53 -0.27 0.53
CA ILE A 44 4.05 1.08 0.20
C ILE A 44 5.21 2.02 -0.12
N GLU A 45 6.29 1.99 0.65
CA GLU A 45 7.51 2.76 0.35
C GLU A 45 8.14 2.36 -0.99
N GLY A 46 8.15 1.06 -1.29
CA GLY A 46 8.59 0.54 -2.58
C GLY A 46 7.73 1.08 -3.73
N PHE A 47 6.42 1.11 -3.53
CA PHE A 47 5.45 1.67 -4.46
C PHE A 47 5.68 3.17 -4.69
N GLU A 48 5.86 3.97 -3.63
CA GLU A 48 6.17 5.40 -3.71
C GLU A 48 7.45 5.68 -4.49
N LYS A 49 8.52 4.91 -4.24
CA LYS A 49 9.76 4.98 -5.02
C LYS A 49 9.51 4.65 -6.49
N ALA A 50 8.72 3.61 -6.78
CA ALA A 50 8.40 3.24 -8.15
C ALA A 50 7.64 4.35 -8.89
N ILE A 51 6.66 5.02 -8.25
CA ILE A 51 5.99 6.21 -8.81
C ILE A 51 7.01 7.27 -9.21
N SER A 52 7.97 7.58 -8.32
CA SER A 52 8.99 8.61 -8.57
C SER A 52 9.88 8.31 -9.78
N LEU A 53 10.05 7.02 -10.13
CA LEU A 53 10.84 6.58 -11.27
C LEU A 53 10.04 6.61 -12.58
N VAL A 54 8.79 6.13 -12.55
CA VAL A 54 7.95 6.02 -13.76
C VAL A 54 7.31 7.35 -14.16
N THR A 55 7.24 8.33 -13.26
CA THR A 55 6.76 9.70 -13.53
C THR A 55 7.49 10.44 -14.65
N LYS A 56 8.62 9.91 -15.11
CA LYS A 56 9.46 10.52 -16.14
C LYS A 56 9.21 9.98 -17.57
N ASP A 57 8.43 8.90 -17.74
CA ASP A 57 8.11 8.32 -19.06
C ASP A 57 6.66 8.63 -19.48
N PRO A 58 6.43 9.53 -20.46
CA PRO A 58 5.08 9.89 -20.92
C PRO A 58 4.45 8.90 -21.90
N TYR A 59 5.22 8.02 -22.56
CA TYR A 59 4.70 7.15 -23.62
C TYR A 59 4.00 5.90 -23.09
N SER A 60 4.38 5.47 -21.89
CA SER A 60 3.88 4.25 -21.26
C SER A 60 2.82 4.52 -20.17
N LYS A 61 2.32 5.76 -20.06
CA LYS A 61 1.52 6.24 -18.91
C LYS A 61 0.34 5.32 -18.56
N ASN A 62 -0.44 4.88 -19.55
CA ASN A 62 -1.62 4.04 -19.28
C ASN A 62 -1.23 2.64 -18.79
N ILE A 63 -0.22 2.02 -19.42
CA ILE A 63 0.30 0.70 -19.01
C ILE A 63 0.89 0.77 -17.61
N ILE A 64 1.63 1.84 -17.30
CA ILE A 64 2.15 2.11 -15.96
C ILE A 64 0.99 2.18 -14.97
N ILE A 65 -0.03 3.01 -15.23
CA ILE A 65 -1.18 3.16 -14.33
C ILE A 65 -1.90 1.82 -14.10
N ASP A 66 -2.13 1.03 -15.15
CA ASP A 66 -2.82 -0.25 -15.03
C ASP A 66 -2.02 -1.28 -14.21
N ASN A 67 -0.70 -1.33 -14.41
CA ASN A 67 0.17 -2.17 -13.58
C ASN A 67 0.15 -1.74 -12.11
N PHE A 68 0.19 -0.43 -11.85
CA PHE A 68 0.11 0.10 -10.49
C PHE A 68 -1.24 -0.20 -9.83
N LYS A 69 -2.36 -0.14 -10.56
CA LYS A 69 -3.69 -0.54 -10.06
C LYS A 69 -3.73 -2.01 -9.66
N ILE A 70 -3.11 -2.90 -10.45
CA ILE A 70 -3.03 -4.33 -10.12
C ILE A 70 -2.25 -4.54 -8.81
N GLU A 71 -1.10 -3.89 -8.65
CA GLU A 71 -0.30 -3.99 -7.43
C GLU A 71 -1.00 -3.38 -6.22
N VAL A 72 -1.69 -2.24 -6.37
CA VAL A 72 -2.52 -1.65 -5.30
C VAL A 72 -3.56 -2.63 -4.81
N LYS A 73 -4.27 -3.30 -5.74
CA LYS A 73 -5.27 -4.31 -5.38
C LYS A 73 -4.65 -5.44 -4.54
N LYS A 74 -3.50 -5.97 -4.96
CA LYS A 74 -2.79 -7.04 -4.22
C LYS A 74 -2.34 -6.57 -2.83
N ILE A 75 -1.82 -5.35 -2.71
CA ILE A 75 -1.37 -4.81 -1.42
C ILE A 75 -2.58 -4.62 -0.49
N LYS A 76 -3.71 -4.10 -0.99
CA LYS A 76 -4.96 -3.97 -0.22
C LYS A 76 -5.47 -5.33 0.28
N GLU A 77 -5.51 -6.35 -0.59
CA GLU A 77 -5.89 -7.71 -0.21
C GLU A 77 -5.01 -8.24 0.94
N ARG A 78 -3.69 -8.05 0.86
CA ARG A 78 -2.75 -8.44 1.92
C ARG A 78 -2.88 -7.63 3.21
N ILE A 79 -3.28 -6.36 3.12
CA ILE A 79 -3.59 -5.54 4.31
C ILE A 79 -4.82 -6.13 5.01
N GLU A 80 -5.84 -6.55 4.26
CA GLU A 80 -7.04 -7.14 4.85
C GLU A 80 -6.80 -8.47 5.56
N GLU A 81 -5.81 -9.23 5.12
CA GLU A 81 -5.38 -10.50 5.72
C GLU A 81 -4.70 -10.34 7.08
N ILE A 82 -4.27 -9.13 7.47
CA ILE A 82 -3.67 -8.89 8.80
C ILE A 82 -4.75 -9.06 9.87
N ARG A 83 -4.48 -9.90 10.87
CA ARG A 83 -5.41 -10.21 11.97
C ARG A 83 -4.75 -10.03 13.33
#